data_AF-A0A182EAB3-F1
#
_entry.id   AF-A0A182EAB3-F1
#
_cell.length_a   1.000
_cell.length_b   1.000
_cell.length_c   1.000
_cell.angle_alpha   90.00
_cell.angle_beta   90.00
_cell.angle_gamma   90.00
#
_symmetry.space_group_name_H-M   'P 1'
#
loop_
_entity.id
_entity.type
_entity.pdbx_description
1 polymer ?
#
loop_
_entity_poly.entity_id
_entity_poly.type
_entity_poly.pdbx_seq_one_letter_code
_entity_poly.pdbx_strand_id
1 'polypeptide(L)'
;MDGHGDEVVGDNITQYGKNLCIPAPDSLYPYQKRLKFLKRALQHLLVDDIFIELTDNKLGQGAVGFVFKGYVYPRTRSKLQRVFAAVKMSYPMPQKSIGLLEEAYRMSKLDHPNIVKLIAVSKLSFQAFRPMIAIEWLPGEKRKTSFDLPGNEVSHGDVAARNVLLTETNLRCTAKLGDFGLPNDFGPHLPIPWLPPEIVSRLDRTRIIHRPESDVWMFGVLGWECVTLGAEPHYQRTVDEIQQCFTWPDRGLRQPPTCPLDVWNFLLDCMSEQHRRPRFAGPTEIVSSAIYRLRILQQVYAKNTHTLDIYYNTTNCTCQQHRCNIPLPSFAK
;
A
#
# COMPACT_ATOMS: atom_id res chain seq x y z
N MET A 1 61.54 0.58 61.67
CA MET A 1 60.46 0.58 62.67
C MET A 1 59.19 0.29 61.90
N ASP A 2 58.66 -0.89 62.22
CA ASP A 2 57.29 -1.37 62.04
C ASP A 2 56.72 -1.42 60.61
N GLY A 3 56.32 -2.57 60.06
CA GLY A 3 56.19 -3.91 60.61
C GLY A 3 55.14 -4.67 59.78
N HIS A 4 55.52 -5.89 59.36
CA HIS A 4 54.74 -7.11 59.10
C HIS A 4 53.50 -7.05 58.19
N GLY A 5 53.46 -7.82 57.10
CA GLY A 5 53.15 -9.27 57.09
C GLY A 5 51.78 -9.40 56.40
N ASP A 6 51.43 -10.38 55.57
CA ASP A 6 51.95 -11.71 55.30
C ASP A 6 51.59 -12.13 53.86
N GLU A 7 52.31 -13.15 53.42
CA GLU A 7 52.20 -13.93 52.19
C GLU A 7 50.81 -14.60 52.00
N VAL A 8 50.49 -14.96 50.75
CA VAL A 8 50.47 -16.36 50.25
C VAL A 8 49.65 -16.43 48.94
N VAL A 9 50.38 -16.73 47.86
CA VAL A 9 50.14 -17.66 46.75
C VAL A 9 48.69 -18.06 46.40
N GLY A 10 48.36 -17.92 45.11
CA GLY A 10 47.27 -18.68 44.50
C GLY A 10 47.10 -18.40 43.01
N ASP A 11 47.83 -19.16 42.17
CA ASP A 11 47.43 -19.39 40.78
C ASP A 11 46.00 -19.94 40.76
N ASN A 12 45.10 -19.33 39.99
CA ASN A 12 43.84 -19.96 39.59
C ASN A 12 43.43 -19.53 38.19
N ILE A 13 43.68 -20.43 37.26
CA ILE A 13 43.07 -20.55 35.93
C ILE A 13 41.55 -20.72 36.10
N THR A 14 40.74 -19.92 35.41
CA THR A 14 39.35 -20.15 34.89
C THR A 14 38.74 -18.76 34.58
N GLN A 15 37.94 -18.48 33.55
CA GLN A 15 37.04 -19.24 32.70
C GLN A 15 36.66 -18.37 31.48
N TYR A 16 36.31 -19.04 30.38
CA TYR A 16 35.75 -18.55 29.12
C TYR A 16 34.74 -17.37 29.17
N GLY A 17 34.85 -16.49 28.17
CA GLY A 17 33.72 -16.16 27.30
C GLY A 17 32.73 -15.07 27.75
N LYS A 18 32.89 -13.86 27.18
CA LYS A 18 31.85 -13.06 26.53
C LYS A 18 32.51 -11.79 25.99
N ASN A 19 32.74 -11.73 24.68
CA ASN A 19 32.84 -10.45 23.98
C ASN A 19 31.50 -9.74 24.21
N LEU A 20 31.43 -8.90 25.24
CA LEU A 20 30.32 -7.96 25.39
C LEU A 20 30.41 -7.00 24.22
N CYS A 21 29.64 -7.27 23.16
CA CYS A 21 29.36 -6.29 22.14
C CYS A 21 28.77 -5.07 22.85
N ILE A 22 29.55 -3.99 22.90
CA ILE A 22 29.08 -2.69 23.33
C ILE A 22 27.85 -2.37 22.45
N PRO A 23 26.70 -1.99 23.02
CA PRO A 23 25.54 -1.61 22.22
C PRO A 23 25.97 -0.51 21.25
N ALA A 24 25.74 -0.72 19.95
CA ALA A 24 26.04 0.30 18.97
C ALA A 24 25.37 1.62 19.39
N PRO A 25 26.10 2.75 19.36
CA PRO A 25 25.54 4.07 19.65
C PRO A 25 24.25 4.31 18.86
N ASP A 26 23.28 5.02 19.44
CA ASP A 26 22.02 5.39 18.76
C ASP A 26 22.26 6.09 17.40
N SER A 27 23.43 6.71 17.20
CA SER A 27 23.88 7.33 15.94
C SER A 27 24.23 6.32 14.83
N LEU A 28 24.57 5.07 15.16
CA LEU A 28 24.85 3.99 14.21
C LEU A 28 23.57 3.29 13.72
N TYR A 29 22.45 3.43 14.43
CA TYR A 29 21.15 2.86 14.03
C TYR A 29 20.04 3.92 14.12
N PRO A 30 19.87 4.77 13.10
CA PRO A 30 18.96 5.93 13.14
C PRO A 30 17.48 5.56 13.34
N TYR A 31 17.15 4.26 13.32
CA TYR A 31 15.80 3.73 13.46
C TYR A 31 15.47 3.14 14.84
N GLN A 32 16.41 3.12 15.79
CA GLN A 32 16.22 2.38 17.05
C GLN A 32 15.01 2.87 17.88
N LYS A 33 14.80 4.19 17.95
CA LYS A 33 13.61 4.77 18.61
C LYS A 33 12.31 4.35 17.91
N ARG A 34 12.29 4.42 16.57
CA ARG A 34 11.14 3.99 15.75
C ARG A 34 10.86 2.50 15.93
N LEU A 35 11.89 1.66 15.95
CA LEU A 35 11.77 0.22 16.16
C LEU A 35 11.17 -0.13 17.52
N LYS A 36 11.64 0.51 18.59
CA LYS A 36 11.07 0.31 19.94
C LYS A 36 9.58 0.66 19.96
N PHE A 37 9.20 1.77 19.32
CA PHE A 37 7.80 2.17 19.18
C PHE A 37 6.99 1.14 18.38
N LEU A 38 7.43 0.78 17.17
CA LEU A 38 6.73 -0.16 16.28
C LEU A 38 6.56 -1.54 16.93
N LYS A 39 7.60 -2.04 17.61
CA LYS A 39 7.56 -3.31 18.34
C LYS A 39 6.49 -3.30 19.45
N ARG A 40 6.35 -2.19 20.16
CA ARG A 40 5.30 -2.02 21.19
C ARG A 40 3.91 -1.92 20.56
N ALA A 41 3.77 -1.12 19.50
CA ALA A 41 2.49 -0.91 18.83
C ALA A 41 1.94 -2.19 18.18
N LEU A 42 2.82 -3.00 17.57
CA LEU A 42 2.46 -4.23 16.86
C LEU A 42 2.45 -5.47 17.77
N GLN A 43 2.66 -5.33 19.08
CA GLN A 43 2.88 -6.46 20.01
C GLN A 43 1.79 -7.55 19.94
N HIS A 44 0.55 -7.16 19.65
CA HIS A 44 -0.61 -8.03 19.58
C HIS A 44 -0.66 -8.88 18.30
N LEU A 45 0.12 -8.52 17.27
CA LEU A 45 0.25 -9.22 15.99
C LEU A 45 1.59 -9.95 15.83
N LEU A 46 2.54 -9.75 16.75
CA LEU A 46 3.87 -10.34 16.66
C LEU A 46 3.81 -11.86 16.85
N VAL A 47 4.30 -12.63 15.86
CA VAL A 47 4.46 -14.09 15.93
C VAL A 47 5.92 -14.46 15.67
N ASP A 48 6.42 -15.55 16.25
CA ASP A 48 7.77 -16.03 15.91
C ASP A 48 7.80 -16.48 14.44
N ASP A 49 8.94 -16.33 13.77
CA ASP A 49 9.04 -16.52 12.31
C ASP A 49 8.65 -17.94 11.87
N ILE A 50 8.77 -18.94 12.76
CA ILE A 50 8.31 -20.32 12.54
C ILE A 50 6.80 -20.41 12.22
N PHE A 51 6.03 -19.40 12.64
CA PHE A 51 4.58 -19.32 12.43
C PHE A 51 4.21 -18.57 11.14
N ILE A 52 5.19 -18.19 10.33
CA ILE A 52 5.01 -17.64 8.98
C ILE A 52 5.82 -18.51 8.02
N GLU A 53 5.14 -19.34 7.24
CA GLU A 53 5.75 -20.23 6.26
C GLU A 53 5.62 -19.62 4.86
N LEU A 54 6.74 -19.48 4.15
CA LEU A 54 6.75 -19.05 2.75
C LEU A 54 6.67 -20.30 1.86
N THR A 55 5.93 -20.20 0.76
CA THR A 55 6.02 -21.18 -0.33
C THR A 55 6.96 -20.64 -1.41
N ASP A 56 7.43 -21.52 -2.30
CA ASP A 56 8.27 -21.13 -3.45
C ASP A 56 7.52 -20.29 -4.51
N ASN A 57 6.21 -20.09 -4.32
CA ASN A 57 5.39 -19.29 -5.21
C ASN A 57 5.50 -17.79 -4.88
N LYS A 58 6.42 -17.12 -5.57
CA LYS A 58 6.53 -15.66 -5.57
C LYS A 58 5.39 -15.04 -6.40
N LEU A 59 4.59 -14.22 -5.75
CA LEU A 59 3.45 -13.51 -6.34
C LEU A 59 3.85 -12.18 -6.97
N GLY A 60 4.88 -11.53 -6.42
CA GLY A 60 5.29 -10.22 -6.89
C GLY A 60 6.58 -9.71 -6.25
N GLN A 61 7.06 -8.61 -6.79
CA GLN A 61 8.22 -7.86 -6.30
C GLN A 61 7.96 -6.38 -6.49
N GLY A 62 8.17 -5.59 -5.45
CA GLY A 62 7.98 -4.14 -5.46
C GLY A 62 9.17 -3.41 -4.86
N ALA A 63 9.00 -2.11 -4.61
CA ALA A 63 10.04 -1.24 -4.08
C ALA A 63 10.47 -1.58 -2.64
N VAL A 64 9.58 -2.22 -1.87
CA VAL A 64 9.82 -2.59 -0.46
C VAL A 64 10.43 -3.98 -0.33
N GLY A 65 10.13 -4.89 -1.26
CA GLY A 65 10.61 -6.26 -1.21
C GLY A 65 9.80 -7.21 -2.08
N PHE A 66 9.54 -8.40 -1.56
CA PHE A 66 8.92 -9.51 -2.27
C PHE A 66 7.59 -9.87 -1.63
N VAL A 67 6.66 -10.40 -2.43
CA VAL A 67 5.40 -10.95 -1.96
C VAL A 67 5.32 -12.41 -2.38
N PHE A 68 5.08 -13.29 -1.43
CA PHE A 68 4.97 -14.73 -1.63
C PHE A 68 3.60 -15.23 -1.19
N LYS A 69 3.17 -16.34 -1.78
CA LYS A 69 2.11 -17.14 -1.16
C LYS A 69 2.72 -17.85 0.05
N GLY A 70 1.98 -17.87 1.15
CA GLY A 70 2.45 -18.48 2.39
C GLY A 70 1.33 -18.94 3.29
N TYR A 71 1.72 -19.33 4.48
CA TYR A 71 0.82 -19.75 5.54
C TYR A 71 1.13 -19.06 6.85
N VAL A 72 0.10 -18.75 7.63
CA VAL A 72 0.23 -18.27 9.00
C VAL A 72 -0.41 -19.28 9.95
N TYR A 73 0.22 -19.45 11.10
CA TYR A 73 -0.26 -20.32 12.17
C TYR A 73 -0.80 -19.44 13.33
N PRO A 74 -2.13 -19.37 13.54
CA PRO A 74 -2.73 -18.51 14.57
C PRO A 74 -2.29 -18.90 15.99
N ARG A 75 -2.12 -17.90 16.85
CA ARG A 75 -1.64 -18.08 18.24
C ARG A 75 -2.67 -18.67 19.21
N THR A 76 -3.96 -18.75 18.88
CA THR A 76 -5.02 -19.08 19.87
C THR A 76 -6.03 -20.14 19.39
N ARG A 77 -6.08 -21.23 20.19
CA ARG A 77 -7.18 -22.20 20.42
C ARG A 77 -7.76 -23.02 19.25
N SER A 78 -6.88 -23.72 18.53
CA SER A 78 -6.92 -25.17 18.32
C SER A 78 -5.71 -25.55 17.46
N LYS A 79 -4.94 -26.57 17.87
CA LYS A 79 -3.79 -27.06 17.09
C LYS A 79 -4.23 -27.37 15.64
N LEU A 80 -3.45 -26.84 14.67
CA LEU A 80 -3.41 -27.25 13.25
C LEU A 80 -4.53 -26.82 12.28
N GLN A 81 -4.81 -25.52 12.14
CA GLN A 81 -5.24 -25.00 10.84
C GLN A 81 -4.38 -23.80 10.43
N ARG A 82 -3.47 -24.05 9.49
CA ARG A 82 -2.73 -23.01 8.79
C ARG A 82 -3.71 -22.21 7.93
N VAL A 83 -3.61 -20.88 7.96
CA VAL A 83 -4.39 -20.02 7.06
C VAL A 83 -3.51 -19.60 5.90
N PHE A 84 -4.06 -19.58 4.69
CA PHE A 84 -3.36 -18.97 3.57
C PHE A 84 -3.15 -17.48 3.85
N ALA A 85 -1.98 -16.98 3.49
CA ALA A 85 -1.65 -15.57 3.54
C ALA A 85 -0.83 -15.18 2.30
N ALA A 86 -0.94 -13.92 1.91
CA ALA A 86 0.12 -13.29 1.15
C ALA A 86 1.14 -12.76 2.15
N VAL A 87 2.41 -13.11 1.98
CA VAL A 87 3.47 -12.73 2.90
C VAL A 87 4.41 -11.77 2.18
N LYS A 88 4.44 -10.53 2.66
CA LYS A 88 5.34 -9.49 2.17
C LYS A 88 6.59 -9.50 3.03
N MET A 89 7.74 -9.69 2.40
CA MET A 89 9.06 -9.71 3.02
C MET A 89 9.88 -8.53 2.49
N SER A 90 10.48 -7.74 3.38
CA SER A 90 11.30 -6.60 2.94
C SER A 90 12.62 -7.05 2.31
N TYR A 91 13.20 -6.20 1.46
CA TYR A 91 14.64 -6.31 1.18
C TYR A 91 15.45 -6.20 2.48
N PRO A 92 16.66 -6.77 2.53
CA PRO A 92 17.52 -6.74 3.71
C PRO A 92 18.22 -5.39 3.89
N MET A 93 17.44 -4.32 3.83
CA MET A 93 17.87 -2.93 3.95
C MET A 93 17.09 -2.27 5.09
N PRO A 94 17.76 -1.50 5.97
CA PRO A 94 17.12 -0.81 7.07
C PRO A 94 15.90 0.02 6.71
N GLN A 95 16.04 0.84 5.68
CA GLN A 95 15.02 1.76 5.19
C GLN A 95 13.75 0.99 4.79
N LYS A 96 13.93 -0.10 4.02
CA LYS A 96 12.81 -0.93 3.54
C LYS A 96 12.14 -1.72 4.67
N SER A 97 12.94 -2.23 5.61
CA SER A 97 12.44 -2.95 6.78
C SER A 97 11.57 -2.06 7.66
N ILE A 98 12.00 -0.83 7.90
CA ILE A 98 11.21 0.16 8.65
C ILE A 98 9.96 0.56 7.87
N GLY A 99 10.08 0.80 6.57
CA GLY A 99 8.93 1.10 5.71
C GLY A 99 7.84 0.03 5.81
N LEU A 100 8.22 -1.26 5.74
CA LEU A 100 7.29 -2.38 5.85
C LEU A 100 6.62 -2.46 7.23
N LEU A 101 7.37 -2.20 8.31
CA LEU A 101 6.81 -2.19 9.66
C LEU A 101 5.89 -1.00 9.92
N GLU A 102 6.19 0.17 9.35
CA GLU A 102 5.33 1.35 9.41
C GLU A 102 4.03 1.14 8.60
N GLU A 103 4.10 0.46 7.46
CA GLU A 103 2.93 -0.02 6.71
C GLU A 103 2.08 -0.95 7.57
N ALA A 104 2.68 -1.99 8.18
CA ALA A 104 1.96 -2.89 9.08
C ALA A 104 1.32 -2.15 10.27
N TYR A 105 2.00 -1.16 10.85
CA TYR A 105 1.44 -0.36 11.93
C TYR A 105 0.20 0.43 11.48
N ARG A 106 0.20 1.00 10.27
CA ARG A 106 -0.98 1.68 9.72
C ARG A 106 -2.12 0.69 9.49
N MET A 107 -1.84 -0.46 8.87
CA MET A 107 -2.83 -1.53 8.65
C MET A 107 -3.41 -2.08 9.95
N SER A 108 -2.62 -2.17 11.03
CA SER A 108 -3.08 -2.71 12.32
C SER A 108 -4.20 -1.89 12.98
N LYS A 109 -4.45 -0.67 12.51
CA LYS A 109 -5.51 0.22 13.00
C LYS A 109 -6.80 0.15 12.18
N LEU A 110 -6.79 -0.60 11.09
CA LEU A 110 -7.88 -0.64 10.12
C LEU A 110 -8.58 -2.01 10.21
N ASP A 111 -9.90 -2.00 10.35
CA ASP A 111 -10.74 -3.19 10.26
C ASP A 111 -12.00 -2.83 9.48
N HIS A 112 -12.04 -3.18 8.19
CA HIS A 112 -13.13 -2.84 7.28
C HIS A 112 -13.21 -3.91 6.16
N PRO A 113 -14.41 -4.29 5.67
CA PRO A 113 -14.54 -5.38 4.69
C PRO A 113 -13.91 -5.07 3.33
N ASN A 114 -13.72 -3.78 2.99
CA ASN A 114 -13.05 -3.31 1.78
C ASN A 114 -11.58 -2.89 1.99
N ILE A 115 -10.97 -3.29 3.10
CA ILE A 115 -9.54 -3.07 3.38
C ILE A 115 -8.87 -4.44 3.60
N VAL A 116 -7.69 -4.62 3.03
CA VAL A 116 -6.90 -5.86 3.22
C VAL A 116 -6.43 -5.97 4.66
N LYS A 117 -6.80 -7.06 5.33
CA LYS A 117 -6.49 -7.28 6.75
C LYS A 117 -5.05 -7.76 6.99
N LEU A 118 -4.36 -7.13 7.93
CA LEU A 118 -3.09 -7.62 8.48
C LEU A 118 -3.36 -8.76 9.48
N ILE A 119 -2.73 -9.91 9.26
CA ILE A 119 -2.88 -11.12 10.10
C ILE A 119 -1.77 -11.19 11.14
N ALA A 120 -0.52 -11.02 10.73
CA ALA A 120 0.63 -11.23 11.60
C ALA A 120 1.86 -10.44 11.15
N VAL A 121 2.78 -10.21 12.11
CA VAL A 121 4.09 -9.61 11.87
C VAL A 121 5.16 -10.50 12.52
N SER A 122 6.23 -10.78 11.79
CA SER A 122 7.36 -11.61 12.25
C SER A 122 8.14 -10.95 13.40
N LYS A 123 8.32 -11.67 14.51
CA LYS A 123 8.97 -11.19 15.74
C LYS A 123 10.49 -11.36 15.72
N LEU A 124 11.00 -12.50 15.26
CA LEU A 124 12.46 -12.78 15.26
C LEU A 124 13.17 -11.94 14.20
N SER A 125 12.46 -11.64 13.11
CA SER A 125 12.92 -10.74 12.06
C SER A 125 13.17 -9.28 12.49
N PHE A 126 12.83 -8.85 13.72
CA PHE A 126 13.33 -7.58 14.28
C PHE A 126 14.81 -7.65 14.66
N GLN A 127 15.34 -8.84 14.95
CA GLN A 127 16.75 -9.06 15.31
C GLN A 127 17.62 -9.19 14.06
N ALA A 128 17.14 -9.92 13.05
CA ALA A 128 17.80 -10.06 11.74
C ALA A 128 17.50 -8.91 10.77
N PHE A 129 16.59 -8.02 11.15
CA PHE A 129 16.14 -6.85 10.39
C PHE A 129 15.70 -7.16 8.96
N ARG A 130 14.80 -8.15 8.85
CA ARG A 130 14.15 -8.61 7.61
C ARG A 130 12.69 -8.97 7.89
N PRO A 131 11.86 -8.00 8.33
CA PRO A 131 10.49 -8.28 8.72
C PRO A 131 9.68 -8.90 7.58
N MET A 132 8.80 -9.81 7.98
CA MET A 132 7.70 -10.33 7.18
C MET A 132 6.38 -9.87 7.81
N ILE A 133 5.46 -9.46 6.96
CA ILE A 133 4.09 -9.18 7.34
C ILE A 133 3.20 -10.12 6.55
N ALA A 134 2.26 -10.75 7.23
CA ALA A 134 1.31 -11.64 6.60
C ALA A 134 -0.05 -10.97 6.56
N ILE A 135 -0.59 -10.84 5.36
CA ILE A 135 -1.89 -10.24 5.09
C ILE A 135 -2.86 -11.31 4.59
N GLU A 136 -4.16 -11.05 4.72
CA GLU A 136 -5.16 -12.02 4.30
C GLU A 136 -4.96 -12.44 2.84
N TRP A 137 -5.07 -13.75 2.61
CA TRP A 137 -5.11 -14.29 1.27
C TRP A 137 -6.46 -13.97 0.65
N LEU A 138 -6.46 -13.48 -0.59
CA LEU A 138 -7.66 -13.25 -1.40
C LEU A 138 -7.65 -14.26 -2.56
N PRO A 139 -8.11 -15.51 -2.34
CA PRO A 139 -7.95 -16.63 -3.29
C PRO A 139 -8.84 -16.57 -4.53
N GLY A 140 -9.83 -15.70 -4.56
CA GLY A 140 -10.99 -15.96 -5.41
C GLY A 140 -12.23 -16.44 -4.65
N GLU A 141 -12.12 -16.77 -3.34
CA GLU A 141 -13.22 -17.37 -2.56
C GLU A 141 -13.20 -17.01 -1.06
N LYS A 142 -14.37 -16.54 -0.58
CA LYS A 142 -14.89 -16.29 0.79
C LYS A 142 -13.95 -16.27 2.02
N ARG A 143 -14.06 -15.16 2.77
CA ARG A 143 -14.51 -15.09 4.18
C ARG A 143 -14.99 -13.68 4.53
N LYS A 144 -16.17 -13.57 5.17
CA LYS A 144 -16.69 -12.34 5.79
C LYS A 144 -16.29 -12.32 7.26
N THR A 145 -15.72 -11.22 7.74
CA THR A 145 -15.91 -10.68 9.10
C THR A 145 -15.52 -9.22 9.11
N SER A 146 -16.40 -8.33 9.58
CA SER A 146 -16.03 -7.00 10.07
C SER A 146 -17.06 -6.52 11.09
N PHE A 147 -16.57 -6.02 12.22
CA PHE A 147 -17.25 -5.07 13.09
C PHE A 147 -16.52 -3.74 12.89
N ASP A 148 -17.25 -2.67 12.54
CA ASP A 148 -16.65 -1.36 12.35
C ASP A 148 -16.26 -0.76 13.70
N LEU A 149 -14.97 -0.48 13.91
CA LEU A 149 -14.52 0.41 14.97
C LEU A 149 -14.42 1.83 14.41
N PRO A 150 -14.99 2.85 15.09
CA PRO A 150 -14.84 4.23 14.65
C PRO A 150 -13.39 4.68 14.86
N GLY A 151 -12.70 5.09 13.80
CA GLY A 151 -11.26 5.41 13.88
C GLY A 151 -10.80 6.45 12.88
N ASN A 152 -10.12 7.47 13.43
CA ASN A 152 -9.22 8.48 12.87
C ASN A 152 -9.03 8.55 11.34
N GLU A 153 -9.06 9.78 10.79
CA GLU A 153 -8.69 10.08 9.40
C GLU A 153 -7.23 9.66 9.14
N VAL A 154 -7.05 8.60 8.34
CA VAL A 154 -5.75 8.11 7.89
C VAL A 154 -5.71 8.24 6.37
N SER A 155 -4.73 8.99 5.86
CA SER A 155 -4.46 9.05 4.42
C SER A 155 -3.75 7.78 3.95
N HIS A 156 -4.16 7.21 2.81
CA HIS A 156 -3.51 6.08 2.15
C HIS A 156 -2.24 6.51 1.42
N GLY A 157 -2.34 7.53 0.57
CA GLY A 157 -1.23 8.12 -0.18
C GLY A 157 -0.76 7.37 -1.43
N ASP A 158 -1.45 6.30 -1.84
CA ASP A 158 -1.16 5.53 -3.06
C ASP A 158 -2.43 4.82 -3.56
N VAL A 159 -3.55 5.54 -3.66
CA VAL A 159 -4.80 4.96 -4.16
C VAL A 159 -4.69 4.79 -5.68
N ALA A 160 -4.74 3.55 -6.16
CA ALA A 160 -4.62 3.21 -7.59
C ALA A 160 -5.18 1.80 -7.84
N ALA A 161 -5.54 1.49 -9.08
CA ALA A 161 -6.11 0.19 -9.44
C ALA A 161 -5.16 -0.97 -9.08
N ARG A 162 -3.84 -0.79 -9.24
CA ARG A 162 -2.81 -1.76 -8.84
C ARG A 162 -2.84 -2.17 -7.36
N ASN A 163 -3.39 -1.31 -6.50
CA ASN A 163 -3.46 -1.52 -5.06
C ASN A 163 -4.86 -1.98 -4.61
N VAL A 164 -5.79 -2.16 -5.55
CA VAL A 164 -7.11 -2.74 -5.30
C VAL A 164 -7.07 -4.23 -5.65
N LEU A 165 -7.25 -5.07 -4.64
CA LEU A 165 -7.32 -6.51 -4.79
C LEU A 165 -8.78 -6.97 -4.87
N LEU A 166 -9.08 -7.87 -5.79
CA LEU A 166 -10.41 -8.45 -5.95
C LEU A 166 -10.49 -9.78 -5.20
N THR A 167 -11.58 -10.00 -4.48
CA THR A 167 -11.78 -11.27 -3.78
C THR A 167 -12.08 -12.43 -4.70
N GLU A 168 -12.60 -12.18 -5.91
CA GLU A 168 -13.05 -13.17 -6.92
C GLU A 168 -12.67 -12.69 -8.33
N THR A 169 -12.51 -13.62 -9.28
CA THR A 169 -12.27 -13.29 -10.71
C THR A 169 -13.56 -13.01 -11.47
N ASN A 170 -14.71 -13.31 -10.86
CA ASN A 170 -16.03 -13.09 -11.44
C ASN A 170 -16.63 -11.74 -10.97
N LEU A 171 -17.76 -11.34 -11.55
CA LEU A 171 -18.43 -10.07 -11.26
C LEU A 171 -19.10 -9.97 -9.88
N ARG A 172 -19.08 -11.04 -9.07
CA ARG A 172 -19.55 -11.04 -7.66
C ARG A 172 -18.41 -10.72 -6.68
N CYS A 173 -17.25 -10.32 -7.19
CA CYS A 173 -16.10 -9.96 -6.38
C CYS A 173 -16.35 -8.72 -5.51
N THR A 174 -15.62 -8.67 -4.40
CA THR A 174 -15.48 -7.48 -3.56
C THR A 174 -14.10 -6.88 -3.82
N ALA A 175 -14.05 -5.57 -4.05
CA ALA A 175 -12.80 -4.82 -4.10
C ALA A 175 -12.31 -4.50 -2.68
N LYS A 176 -11.02 -4.76 -2.43
CA LYS A 176 -10.33 -4.40 -1.19
C LYS A 176 -9.09 -3.56 -1.47
N LEU A 177 -8.99 -2.41 -0.84
CA LEU A 177 -7.80 -1.56 -0.91
C LEU A 177 -6.69 -2.15 -0.03
N GLY A 178 -5.49 -2.32 -0.60
CA GLY A 178 -4.28 -2.81 0.06
C GLY A 178 -3.08 -1.89 -0.19
N ASP A 179 -1.90 -2.33 0.25
CA ASP A 179 -0.62 -1.62 0.11
C ASP A 179 -0.61 -0.21 0.71
N PHE A 180 -0.78 -0.13 2.03
CA PHE A 180 -0.74 1.12 2.81
C PHE A 180 0.70 1.64 3.00
N GLY A 181 1.58 1.45 2.01
CA GLY A 181 2.96 1.90 2.03
C GLY A 181 3.08 3.32 1.48
N LEU A 182 3.14 4.34 2.34
CA LEU A 182 3.68 5.64 1.94
C LEU A 182 5.13 5.41 1.53
N PRO A 183 5.54 5.75 0.29
CA PRO A 183 6.93 5.62 -0.10
C PRO A 183 7.77 6.61 0.73
N ASN A 184 8.36 6.11 1.82
CA ASN A 184 9.30 6.87 2.65
C ASN A 184 10.59 7.23 1.90
N ASP A 185 10.88 6.53 0.80
CA ASP A 185 11.92 6.92 -0.14
C ASP A 185 11.27 7.74 -1.27
N PHE A 186 11.18 9.05 -1.06
CA PHE A 186 10.81 10.06 -2.06
C PHE A 186 11.90 10.22 -3.14
N GLY A 187 12.44 9.11 -3.62
CA GLY A 187 13.35 9.05 -4.76
C GLY A 187 12.60 9.21 -6.10
N PRO A 188 13.22 8.86 -7.23
CA PRO A 188 12.66 9.05 -8.58
C PRO A 188 11.44 8.16 -8.92
N HIS A 189 10.82 7.50 -7.93
CA HIS A 189 9.80 6.46 -8.13
C HIS A 189 8.41 6.84 -7.59
N LEU A 190 8.13 8.13 -7.42
CA LEU A 190 6.78 8.58 -7.10
C LEU A 190 5.81 8.18 -8.22
N PRO A 191 4.58 7.75 -7.90
CA PRO A 191 3.55 7.43 -8.89
C PRO A 191 2.93 8.72 -9.45
N ILE A 192 3.75 9.58 -10.07
CA ILE A 192 3.37 10.93 -10.54
C ILE A 192 2.02 10.96 -11.28
N PRO A 193 1.69 10.03 -12.19
CA PRO A 193 0.41 10.06 -12.91
C PRO A 193 -0.85 9.93 -12.04
N TRP A 194 -0.74 9.45 -10.80
CA TRP A 194 -1.86 9.34 -9.85
C TRP A 194 -1.90 10.53 -8.87
N LEU A 195 -0.78 11.22 -8.69
CA LEU A 195 -0.63 12.21 -7.63
C LEU A 195 -1.32 13.53 -7.99
N PRO A 196 -1.88 14.24 -7.00
CA PRO A 196 -2.55 15.51 -7.22
C PRO A 196 -1.56 16.67 -7.44
N PRO A 197 -2.02 17.80 -8.00
CA PRO A 197 -1.18 18.95 -8.31
C PRO A 197 -0.42 19.50 -7.10
N GLU A 198 -1.04 19.52 -5.91
CA GLU A 198 -0.40 20.03 -4.69
C GLU A 198 0.78 19.17 -4.21
N ILE A 199 0.87 17.91 -4.66
CA ILE A 199 2.00 17.02 -4.39
C ILE A 199 3.03 17.10 -5.52
N VAL A 200 2.59 17.03 -6.79
CA VAL A 200 3.50 16.99 -7.95
C VAL A 200 4.26 18.31 -8.13
N SER A 201 3.59 19.44 -7.94
CA SER A 201 4.17 20.78 -8.12
C SER A 201 4.91 21.31 -6.89
N ARG A 202 5.09 20.48 -5.85
CA ARG A 202 5.80 20.88 -4.64
C ARG A 202 7.30 20.99 -4.92
N LEU A 203 7.88 22.12 -4.52
CA LEU A 203 9.33 22.38 -4.64
C LEU A 203 10.17 21.46 -3.75
N ASP A 204 9.72 21.22 -2.51
CA ASP A 204 10.36 20.30 -1.57
C ASP A 204 9.72 18.91 -1.61
N ARG A 205 10.36 17.99 -2.33
CA ARG A 205 9.97 16.58 -2.44
C ARG A 205 10.43 15.73 -1.24
N THR A 206 11.20 16.28 -0.31
CA THR A 206 11.72 15.51 0.85
C THR A 206 10.70 15.32 1.97
N ARG A 207 9.63 16.14 1.97
CA ARG A 207 8.54 16.07 2.95
C ARG A 207 7.17 16.21 2.28
N ILE A 208 6.70 15.12 1.69
CA ILE A 208 5.33 15.04 1.19
C ILE A 208 4.39 14.77 2.37
N ILE A 209 3.35 15.60 2.49
CA ILE A 209 2.28 15.44 3.48
C ILE A 209 1.04 14.98 2.72
N HIS A 210 0.68 13.71 2.88
CA HIS A 210 -0.55 13.17 2.31
C HIS A 210 -1.74 13.55 3.18
N ARG A 211 -2.73 14.18 2.58
CA ARG A 211 -3.98 14.56 3.24
C ARG A 211 -5.13 13.70 2.67
N PRO A 212 -6.25 13.54 3.40
CA PRO A 212 -7.41 12.83 2.89
C PRO A 212 -7.89 13.39 1.54
N GLU A 213 -7.78 14.69 1.29
CA GLU A 213 -8.15 15.28 0.00
C GLU A 213 -7.25 14.82 -1.16
N SER A 214 -5.99 14.47 -0.89
CA SER A 214 -5.08 13.90 -1.89
C SER A 214 -5.53 12.49 -2.30
N ASP A 215 -6.05 11.69 -1.36
CA ASP A 215 -6.65 10.38 -1.66
C ASP A 215 -7.92 10.52 -2.50
N VAL A 216 -8.69 11.60 -2.34
CA VAL A 216 -9.86 11.87 -3.19
C VAL A 216 -9.45 12.08 -4.65
N TRP A 217 -8.36 12.82 -4.91
CA TRP A 217 -7.85 12.96 -6.27
C TRP A 217 -7.43 11.62 -6.86
N MET A 218 -6.62 10.87 -6.11
CA MET A 218 -6.17 9.53 -6.52
C MET A 218 -7.34 8.57 -6.74
N PHE A 219 -8.43 8.69 -5.97
CA PHE A 219 -9.67 7.96 -6.21
C PHE A 219 -10.34 8.35 -7.53
N GLY A 220 -10.29 9.63 -7.93
CA GLY A 220 -10.76 10.07 -9.25
C GLY A 220 -9.97 9.41 -10.40
N VAL A 221 -8.65 9.33 -10.26
CA VAL A 221 -7.78 8.61 -11.21
C VAL A 221 -8.08 7.10 -11.21
N LEU A 222 -8.26 6.48 -10.03
CA LEU A 222 -8.69 5.08 -9.90
C LEU A 222 -10.02 4.82 -10.61
N GLY A 223 -10.99 5.72 -10.45
CA GLY A 223 -12.27 5.62 -11.15
C GLY A 223 -12.09 5.68 -12.66
N TRP A 224 -11.17 6.53 -13.15
CA TRP A 224 -10.79 6.58 -14.56
C TRP A 224 -10.12 5.28 -15.04
N GLU A 225 -9.21 4.70 -14.25
CA GLU A 225 -8.64 3.38 -14.52
C GLU A 225 -9.75 2.32 -14.64
N CYS A 226 -10.74 2.33 -13.74
CA CYS A 226 -11.86 1.39 -13.80
C CYS A 226 -12.69 1.54 -15.08
N VAL A 227 -13.06 2.76 -15.47
CA VAL A 227 -13.88 2.99 -16.67
C VAL A 227 -13.12 2.78 -17.99
N THR A 228 -11.80 2.71 -17.92
CA THR A 228 -10.92 2.38 -19.07
C THR A 228 -10.38 0.95 -19.02
N LEU A 229 -10.83 0.14 -18.06
CA LEU A 229 -10.38 -1.24 -17.84
C LEU A 229 -8.86 -1.36 -17.64
N GLY A 230 -8.28 -0.43 -16.88
CA GLY A 230 -6.89 -0.44 -16.44
C GLY A 230 -5.93 0.26 -17.40
N ALA A 231 -6.39 1.27 -18.15
CA ALA A 231 -5.48 2.09 -18.94
C ALA A 231 -4.49 2.86 -18.05
N GLU A 232 -3.30 3.12 -18.57
CA GLU A 232 -2.27 3.88 -17.86
C GLU A 232 -2.60 5.39 -17.91
N PRO A 233 -2.75 6.07 -16.75
CA PRO A 233 -3.03 7.50 -16.74
C PRO A 233 -1.83 8.29 -17.28
N HIS A 234 -2.14 9.34 -18.06
CA HIS A 234 -1.13 10.19 -18.70
C HIS A 234 -0.04 9.43 -19.50
N TYR A 235 -0.43 8.35 -20.18
CA TYR A 235 0.47 7.51 -20.95
C TYR A 235 1.44 8.32 -21.84
N GLN A 236 2.72 7.95 -21.80
CA GLN A 236 3.84 8.59 -22.52
C GLN A 236 4.08 10.08 -22.23
N ARG A 237 3.45 10.65 -21.20
CA ARG A 237 3.72 12.03 -20.79
C ARG A 237 4.87 12.11 -19.80
N THR A 238 5.72 13.11 -20.00
CA THR A 238 6.71 13.57 -19.04
C THR A 238 6.05 14.23 -17.83
N VAL A 239 6.81 14.42 -16.75
CA VAL A 239 6.31 15.12 -15.55
C VAL A 239 5.80 16.53 -15.88
N ASP A 240 6.52 17.26 -16.75
CA ASP A 240 6.16 18.62 -17.15
C ASP A 240 4.86 18.64 -17.96
N GLU A 241 4.67 17.68 -18.87
CA GLU A 241 3.42 17.53 -19.62
C GLU A 241 2.24 17.15 -18.71
N ILE A 242 2.47 16.31 -17.70
CA ILE A 242 1.46 16.00 -16.68
C ILE A 242 1.08 17.27 -15.91
N GLN A 243 2.05 18.09 -15.52
CA GLN A 243 1.77 19.35 -14.83
C GLN A 243 0.94 20.31 -15.68
N GLN A 244 1.18 20.38 -17.00
CA GLN A 244 0.37 21.18 -17.92
C GLN A 244 -1.07 20.65 -18.01
N CYS A 245 -1.24 19.31 -18.01
CA CYS A 245 -2.55 18.67 -18.06
C CYS A 245 -3.46 19.09 -16.90
N PHE A 246 -2.94 19.45 -15.73
CA PHE A 246 -3.77 19.87 -14.60
C PHE A 246 -4.64 21.10 -14.89
N THR A 247 -4.25 21.92 -15.87
CA THR A 247 -5.02 23.10 -16.31
C THR A 247 -6.10 22.77 -17.34
N TRP A 248 -6.07 21.56 -17.91
CA TRP A 248 -7.01 21.16 -18.95
C TRP A 248 -8.35 20.74 -18.33
N PRO A 249 -9.49 20.91 -19.05
CA PRO A 249 -10.81 20.55 -18.53
C PRO A 249 -10.92 19.09 -18.08
N ASP A 250 -10.26 18.17 -18.79
CA ASP A 250 -10.25 16.73 -18.54
C ASP A 250 -9.06 16.26 -17.68
N ARG A 251 -8.22 17.20 -17.22
CA ARG A 251 -6.97 16.93 -16.51
C ARG A 251 -5.99 16.05 -17.29
N GLY A 252 -6.12 15.96 -18.61
CA GLY A 252 -5.32 15.05 -19.45
C GLY A 252 -5.77 13.59 -19.42
N LEU A 253 -6.90 13.27 -18.77
CA LEU A 253 -7.52 11.95 -18.75
C LEU A 253 -8.81 12.00 -19.57
N ARG A 254 -8.81 11.42 -20.78
CA ARG A 254 -9.97 11.50 -21.68
C ARG A 254 -11.13 10.64 -21.16
N GLN A 255 -12.36 11.18 -21.25
CA GLN A 255 -13.57 10.41 -20.99
C GLN A 255 -13.71 9.26 -22.01
N PRO A 256 -13.87 7.99 -21.58
CA PRO A 256 -14.20 6.91 -22.48
C PRO A 256 -15.59 7.10 -23.11
N PRO A 257 -15.80 6.76 -24.40
CA PRO A 257 -17.10 6.93 -25.07
C PRO A 257 -18.26 6.22 -24.36
N THR A 258 -17.98 5.13 -23.64
CA THR A 258 -18.95 4.28 -22.94
C THR A 258 -19.16 4.70 -21.49
N CYS A 259 -18.42 5.71 -21.01
CA CYS A 259 -18.53 6.21 -19.64
C CYS A 259 -19.69 7.20 -19.53
N PRO A 260 -20.70 6.94 -18.68
CA PRO A 260 -21.79 7.88 -18.45
C PRO A 260 -21.30 9.24 -17.95
N LEU A 261 -21.96 10.31 -18.38
CA LEU A 261 -21.50 11.68 -18.11
C LEU A 261 -21.53 12.02 -16.61
N ASP A 262 -22.50 11.53 -15.86
CA ASP A 262 -22.61 11.73 -14.41
C ASP A 262 -21.52 10.98 -13.62
N VAL A 263 -21.13 9.77 -14.07
CA VAL A 263 -19.94 9.07 -13.57
C VAL A 263 -18.70 9.91 -13.85
N TRP A 264 -18.52 10.36 -15.09
CA TRP A 264 -17.36 11.16 -15.48
C TRP A 264 -17.27 12.49 -14.70
N ASN A 265 -18.38 13.21 -14.56
CA ASN A 265 -18.43 14.44 -13.79
C ASN A 265 -18.08 14.21 -12.31
N PHE A 266 -18.50 13.10 -11.73
CA PHE A 266 -18.07 12.74 -10.37
C PHE A 266 -16.57 12.51 -10.27
N LEU A 267 -15.96 11.80 -11.24
CA LEU A 267 -14.51 11.61 -11.27
C LEU A 267 -13.75 12.94 -11.44
N LEU A 268 -14.25 13.84 -12.28
CA LEU A 268 -13.71 15.20 -12.43
C LEU A 268 -13.83 16.02 -11.14
N ASP A 269 -14.93 15.89 -10.40
CA ASP A 269 -15.10 16.56 -9.11
C ASP A 269 -14.11 16.02 -8.06
N CYS A 270 -13.82 14.72 -8.08
CA CYS A 270 -12.72 14.14 -7.29
C CYS A 270 -11.36 14.76 -7.65
N MET A 271 -11.15 15.10 -8.92
CA MET A 271 -9.94 15.74 -9.46
C MET A 271 -10.06 17.29 -9.58
N SER A 272 -10.85 17.89 -8.70
CA SER A 272 -10.97 19.35 -8.58
C SER A 272 -9.95 19.96 -7.63
N GLU A 273 -9.99 21.29 -7.48
CA GLU A 273 -9.24 22.02 -6.47
C GLU A 273 -9.45 21.42 -5.08
N GLN A 274 -8.38 21.38 -4.27
CA GLN A 274 -8.34 20.61 -3.00
C GLN A 274 -9.55 20.85 -2.09
N HIS A 275 -10.00 22.11 -1.97
CA HIS A 275 -11.11 22.50 -1.09
C HIS A 275 -12.51 22.22 -1.70
N ARG A 276 -12.60 21.91 -3.00
CA ARG A 276 -13.85 21.61 -3.73
C ARG A 276 -14.09 20.11 -3.91
N ARG A 277 -13.07 19.28 -3.68
CA ARG A 277 -13.18 17.82 -3.79
C ARG A 277 -14.27 17.30 -2.83
N PRO A 278 -15.08 16.31 -3.23
CA PRO A 278 -16.01 15.66 -2.32
C PRO A 278 -15.25 14.93 -1.20
N ARG A 279 -15.91 14.68 -0.07
CA ARG A 279 -15.28 14.06 1.11
C ARG A 279 -15.80 12.65 1.35
N PHE A 280 -14.89 11.72 1.66
CA PHE A 280 -15.25 10.38 2.12
C PHE A 280 -15.57 10.33 3.62
N ALA A 281 -15.08 11.30 4.39
CA ALA A 281 -15.36 11.48 5.81
C ALA A 281 -16.40 12.59 6.03
N GLY A 282 -17.09 12.53 7.19
CA GLY A 282 -18.12 13.49 7.58
C GLY A 282 -19.55 13.04 7.21
N PRO A 283 -20.52 13.97 7.18
CA PRO A 283 -21.92 13.64 6.89
C PRO A 283 -22.08 12.96 5.52
N THR A 284 -22.87 11.89 5.47
CA THR A 284 -23.01 11.02 4.29
C THR A 284 -24.26 11.30 3.46
N GLU A 285 -25.10 12.23 3.87
CA GLU A 285 -26.38 12.57 3.21
C GLU A 285 -26.37 14.00 2.62
N ILE A 286 -25.19 14.46 2.17
CA ILE A 286 -24.99 15.78 1.58
C ILE A 286 -24.27 15.69 0.23
N VAL A 287 -24.49 16.65 -0.66
CA VAL A 287 -23.93 16.66 -2.02
C VAL A 287 -22.40 16.67 -2.03
N SER A 288 -21.75 17.27 -1.02
CA SER A 288 -20.29 17.25 -0.90
C SER A 288 -19.73 15.90 -0.42
N SER A 289 -20.57 14.93 -0.09
CA SER A 289 -20.14 13.59 0.31
C SER A 289 -19.89 12.71 -0.91
N ALA A 290 -18.68 12.16 -1.01
CA ALA A 290 -18.36 11.18 -2.05
C ALA A 290 -19.22 9.91 -1.88
N ILE A 291 -19.50 9.51 -0.63
CA ILE A 291 -20.33 8.35 -0.31
C ILE A 291 -21.77 8.54 -0.80
N TYR A 292 -22.36 9.71 -0.54
CA TYR A 292 -23.71 10.04 -1.04
C TYR A 292 -23.78 9.89 -2.57
N ARG A 293 -22.85 10.54 -3.27
CA ARG A 293 -22.80 10.55 -4.73
C ARG A 293 -22.59 9.15 -5.31
N LEU A 294 -21.70 8.36 -4.71
CA LEU A 294 -21.48 6.97 -5.11
C LEU A 294 -22.73 6.11 -4.92
N ARG A 295 -23.52 6.30 -3.85
CA ARG A 295 -24.79 5.57 -3.66
C ARG A 295 -25.80 5.88 -4.76
N ILE A 296 -25.91 7.14 -5.17
CA ILE A 296 -26.77 7.54 -6.29
C ILE A 296 -26.32 6.86 -7.59
N LEU A 297 -25.03 6.97 -7.93
CA LEU A 297 -24.47 6.30 -9.12
C LEU A 297 -24.69 4.79 -9.07
N GLN A 298 -24.50 4.16 -7.91
CA GLN A 298 -24.74 2.72 -7.73
C GLN A 298 -26.21 2.36 -7.98
N GLN A 299 -27.18 3.14 -7.51
CA GLN A 299 -28.59 2.89 -7.75
C GLN A 299 -28.95 2.93 -9.25
N VAL A 300 -28.31 3.84 -10.00
CA VAL A 300 -28.54 4.01 -11.44
C VAL A 300 -27.83 2.90 -12.25
N TYR A 301 -26.57 2.59 -11.94
CA TYR A 301 -25.71 1.79 -12.81
C TYR A 301 -25.45 0.36 -12.36
N ALA A 302 -25.71 -0.03 -11.10
CA ALA A 302 -25.36 -1.37 -10.62
C ALA A 302 -26.05 -2.52 -11.37
N LYS A 303 -27.14 -2.25 -12.08
CA LYS A 303 -27.87 -3.22 -12.92
C LYS A 303 -27.74 -2.95 -14.41
N ASN A 304 -26.98 -1.94 -14.82
CA ASN A 304 -26.84 -1.55 -16.21
C ASN A 304 -25.71 -2.35 -16.86
N THR A 305 -26.06 -3.27 -17.76
CA THR A 305 -25.12 -4.14 -18.48
C THR A 305 -24.39 -3.45 -19.64
N HIS A 306 -24.80 -2.23 -20.00
CA HIS A 306 -24.20 -1.42 -21.07
C HIS A 306 -23.25 -0.34 -20.54
N THR A 307 -23.14 -0.20 -19.22
CA THR A 307 -22.13 0.66 -18.61
C THR A 307 -20.84 -0.14 -18.58
N LEU A 308 -19.77 0.40 -19.18
CA LEU A 308 -18.44 -0.25 -19.29
C LEU A 308 -18.28 -1.29 -20.41
N ASP A 309 -18.85 -1.06 -21.58
CA ASP A 309 -18.40 -1.77 -22.79
C ASP A 309 -16.87 -1.64 -22.91
N ILE A 310 -16.21 -2.76 -23.22
CA ILE A 310 -14.75 -2.85 -23.27
C ILE A 310 -14.21 -1.83 -24.26
N TYR A 311 -13.72 -0.72 -23.73
CA TYR A 311 -12.91 0.20 -24.51
C TYR A 311 -11.49 -0.35 -24.51
N TYR A 312 -11.15 -1.09 -25.57
CA TYR A 312 -9.77 -1.51 -25.76
C TYR A 312 -8.90 -0.27 -25.86
N ASN A 313 -7.99 -0.12 -24.90
CA ASN A 313 -7.04 0.96 -24.93
C ASN A 313 -6.19 0.85 -26.22
N THR A 314 -6.47 1.69 -27.20
CA THR A 314 -5.73 1.74 -28.47
C THR A 314 -4.34 2.34 -28.32
N THR A 315 -3.95 2.76 -27.11
CA THR A 315 -2.63 3.32 -26.85
C THR A 315 -1.57 2.29 -26.45
N ASN A 316 -1.88 0.99 -26.28
CA ASN A 316 -0.85 -0.06 -26.06
C ASN A 316 -1.29 -1.52 -26.33
N CYS A 317 -0.63 -2.20 -27.28
CA CYS A 317 -0.49 -3.67 -27.19
C CYS A 317 0.59 -3.99 -26.15
N THR A 318 0.26 -4.74 -25.11
CA THR A 318 1.22 -5.27 -24.12
C THR A 318 1.80 -6.64 -24.52
N CYS A 319 1.57 -7.06 -25.76
CA CYS A 319 1.99 -8.36 -26.28
C CYS A 319 3.51 -8.41 -26.56
N GLN A 320 4.21 -9.40 -25.98
CA GLN A 320 5.64 -9.66 -26.23
C GLN A 320 5.99 -9.90 -27.72
N GLN A 321 4.99 -10.18 -28.57
CA GLN A 321 5.17 -10.47 -30.00
C GLN A 321 5.42 -9.24 -30.89
N HIS A 322 5.03 -8.02 -30.50
CA HIS A 322 4.94 -6.91 -31.47
C HIS A 322 5.97 -5.77 -31.35
N ARG A 323 6.97 -5.82 -30.45
CA ARG A 323 8.10 -4.85 -30.36
C ARG A 323 7.75 -3.42 -30.80
N CYS A 324 6.79 -2.79 -30.11
CA CYS A 324 6.05 -1.59 -30.53
C CYS A 324 6.86 -0.27 -30.53
N ASN A 325 7.91 -0.16 -31.33
CA ASN A 325 8.58 1.10 -31.69
C ASN A 325 8.17 1.61 -33.09
N ILE A 326 7.05 1.14 -33.63
CA ILE A 326 6.52 1.58 -34.93
C ILE A 326 5.21 2.34 -34.67
N PRO A 327 5.08 3.62 -35.08
CA PRO A 327 3.82 4.34 -34.96
C PRO A 327 2.79 3.71 -35.90
N LEU A 328 1.57 3.48 -35.39
CA LEU A 328 0.48 2.92 -36.19
C LEU A 328 0.06 3.90 -37.30
N PRO A 329 -0.35 3.41 -38.49
CA PRO A 329 -0.75 4.28 -39.59
C PRO A 329 -1.99 5.10 -39.22
N SER A 330 -2.00 6.37 -39.64
CA SER A 330 -3.19 7.21 -39.67
C SER A 330 -4.26 6.54 -40.53
N PHE A 331 -5.39 6.17 -39.92
CA PHE A 331 -6.59 5.83 -40.67
C PHE A 331 -7.55 7.01 -40.61
N ALA A 332 -7.28 7.97 -41.48
CA ALA A 332 -8.35 8.78 -42.04
C ALA A 332 -9.30 7.87 -42.82
N LYS A 333 -10.58 7.93 -42.49
CA LYS A 333 -11.60 8.38 -43.43
C LYS A 333 -12.71 9.08 -42.67
#